data_AF-A0A350YUS2-F1
#
_entry.id   AF-A0A350YUS2-F1
#
_cell.length_a   1.000
_cell.length_b   1.000
_cell.length_c   1.000
_cell.angle_alpha   90.00
_cell.angle_beta   90.00
_cell.angle_gamma   90.00
#
_symmetry.space_group_name_H-M   'P 1'
#
loop_
_entity.id
_entity.type
_entity.pdbx_description
1 polymer ?
#
loop_
_entity_poly.entity_id
_entity_poly.type
_entity_poly.pdbx_seq_one_letter_code
_entity_poly.pdbx_strand_id
1 'polypeptide(L)'
;MKEEQKGEILIYQSEEGNTKIEVRLENENIWLTQAQLVELYQSSKSNISEHIKHIFEEGELSEELVVRKFRTTTKHGAIEGKTQESWTNFYNLDMIISLGYRIKSHIATKFRIWATARLKEYIVKGFSMDDARLKEMGGGGYWYELLNRIRDIRSSEKVLYRQVLDLYATSVDYDPNTPESVEFFKIVQNKLHYAAHGHTAAEVIYQRADSDQPFMGLTVFPGEQPTYKDITVAKNYLNAEELKILNNLVSGYFDFAEIQAIKRKPMYMADYIKQLDSILTATGVKILQNAGVVSHKKALEKAKAEFQKYQVKTLSPVEKDYLENIKALQKKIDKEGNKK
;
A
#
# COMPACT_ATOMS: atom_id res chain seq x y z
N MET A 1 29.95 -11.36 -11.86
CA MET A 1 29.06 -11.62 -13.01
C MET A 1 27.70 -11.98 -12.42
N LYS A 2 26.68 -11.13 -12.56
CA LYS A 2 25.31 -11.52 -12.20
C LYS A 2 24.80 -12.41 -13.35
N GLU A 3 24.37 -13.62 -13.04
CA GLU A 3 23.78 -14.54 -14.02
C GLU A 3 22.56 -13.89 -14.69
N GLU A 4 22.49 -14.02 -16.02
CA GLU A 4 21.36 -13.56 -16.81
C GLU A 4 20.19 -14.51 -16.59
N GLN A 5 19.19 -14.11 -15.81
CA GLN A 5 17.94 -14.85 -15.69
C GLN A 5 17.08 -14.59 -16.93
N LYS A 6 17.18 -15.50 -17.90
CA LYS A 6 16.22 -15.62 -18.99
C LYS A 6 14.98 -16.34 -18.47
N GLY A 7 13.80 -15.79 -18.75
CA GLY A 7 12.53 -16.39 -18.37
C GLY A 7 11.53 -16.31 -19.52
N GLU A 8 10.59 -17.25 -19.57
CA GLU A 8 9.43 -17.11 -20.45
C GLU A 8 8.32 -16.41 -19.66
N ILE A 9 7.86 -15.25 -20.13
CA ILE A 9 6.69 -14.58 -19.58
C ILE A 9 5.61 -14.52 -20.64
N LEU A 10 4.43 -14.99 -20.26
CA LEU A 10 3.22 -14.80 -21.03
C LEU A 10 2.70 -13.38 -20.74
N ILE A 11 2.94 -12.44 -21.67
CA ILE A 11 2.60 -11.03 -21.47
C ILE A 11 1.08 -10.82 -21.50
N TYR A 12 0.36 -11.51 -22.40
CA TYR A 12 -1.10 -11.65 -22.34
C TYR A 12 -1.56 -12.84 -23.20
N GLN A 13 -2.70 -13.45 -22.84
CA GLN A 13 -3.25 -14.62 -23.52
C GLN A 13 -4.32 -14.18 -24.53
N SER A 14 -4.17 -14.53 -25.82
CA SER A 14 -5.30 -14.51 -26.76
C SER A 14 -6.21 -15.71 -26.50
N GLU A 15 -7.44 -15.70 -27.03
CA GLU A 15 -8.35 -16.87 -27.00
C GLU A 15 -7.71 -18.14 -27.60
N GLU A 16 -6.63 -18.01 -28.37
CA GLU A 16 -5.85 -19.11 -28.99
C GLU A 16 -4.55 -19.46 -28.24
N GLY A 17 -4.23 -18.79 -27.12
CA GLY A 17 -3.18 -19.23 -26.19
C GLY A 17 -1.70 -19.12 -26.64
N ASN A 18 -1.40 -18.54 -27.81
CA ASN A 18 -0.12 -18.80 -28.49
C ASN A 18 0.97 -17.71 -28.44
N THR A 19 0.80 -16.57 -27.74
CA THR A 19 1.89 -15.56 -27.72
C THR A 19 2.79 -15.75 -26.50
N LYS A 20 3.74 -16.69 -26.59
CA LYS A 20 4.83 -16.84 -25.62
C LYS A 20 6.05 -16.10 -26.14
N ILE A 21 6.57 -15.15 -25.36
CA ILE A 21 7.80 -14.43 -25.70
C ILE A 21 8.82 -14.71 -24.61
N GLU A 22 10.02 -15.11 -25.03
CA GLU A 22 11.17 -15.21 -24.14
C GLU A 22 11.56 -13.79 -23.74
N VAL A 23 11.55 -13.50 -22.43
CA VAL A 23 11.85 -12.17 -21.91
C VAL A 23 13.07 -12.20 -21.02
N ARG A 24 13.81 -11.08 -21.01
CA ARG A 24 14.86 -10.88 -20.01
C ARG A 24 14.23 -10.24 -18.78
N LEU A 25 14.41 -10.89 -17.62
CA LEU A 25 13.99 -10.35 -16.33
C LEU A 25 15.20 -9.77 -15.62
N GLU A 26 15.17 -8.47 -15.34
CA GLU A 26 16.24 -7.80 -14.59
C GLU A 26 15.71 -6.62 -13.79
N ASN A 27 16.06 -6.57 -12.50
CA ASN A 27 15.59 -5.58 -11.52
C ASN A 27 14.05 -5.46 -11.49
N GLU A 28 13.36 -6.60 -11.44
CA GLU A 28 11.88 -6.68 -11.41
C GLU A 28 11.19 -6.07 -12.64
N ASN A 29 11.93 -5.85 -13.73
CA ASN A 29 11.41 -5.31 -14.97
C ASN A 29 11.59 -6.30 -16.12
N ILE A 30 10.70 -6.20 -17.11
CA ILE A 30 10.70 -7.00 -18.33
C ILE A 30 11.44 -6.21 -19.40
N TRP A 31 12.44 -6.82 -20.02
CA TRP A 31 13.23 -6.20 -21.06
C TRP A 31 13.06 -6.96 -22.39
N LEU A 32 12.61 -6.24 -23.42
CA LEU A 32 12.45 -6.76 -24.78
C LEU A 32 13.32 -6.02 -25.79
N THR A 33 13.88 -6.75 -26.75
CA THR A 33 14.51 -6.15 -27.93
C THR A 33 13.47 -5.58 -28.89
N GLN A 34 13.90 -4.71 -29.80
CA GLN A 34 13.03 -4.23 -30.87
C GLN A 34 12.44 -5.36 -31.73
N ALA A 35 13.22 -6.42 -31.98
CA ALA A 35 12.75 -7.59 -32.74
C ALA A 35 11.61 -8.32 -32.00
N GLN A 36 11.73 -8.46 -30.68
CA GLN A 36 10.67 -9.04 -29.86
C GLN A 36 9.43 -8.14 -29.78
N LEU A 37 9.59 -6.81 -29.81
CA LEU A 37 8.45 -5.88 -29.89
C LEU A 37 7.71 -5.98 -31.23
N VAL A 38 8.46 -6.17 -32.32
CA VAL A 38 7.92 -6.41 -33.67
C VAL A 38 7.08 -7.69 -33.68
N GLU A 39 7.61 -8.77 -33.09
CA GLU A 39 6.92 -10.05 -32.94
C GLU A 39 5.69 -9.92 -32.03
N LEU A 40 5.87 -9.33 -30.84
CA LEU A 40 4.80 -9.10 -29.86
C LEU A 40 3.63 -8.39 -30.49
N TYR A 41 3.86 -7.24 -31.14
CA TYR A 41 2.76 -6.44 -31.67
C TYR A 41 2.33 -6.80 -33.09
N GLN A 42 2.96 -7.80 -33.72
CA GLN A 42 2.76 -8.15 -35.13
C GLN A 42 2.78 -6.90 -36.03
N SER A 43 3.82 -6.09 -35.86
CA SER A 43 3.99 -4.81 -36.57
C SER A 43 5.27 -4.80 -37.39
N SER A 44 5.54 -3.73 -38.14
CA SER A 44 6.81 -3.60 -38.87
C SER A 44 7.88 -2.94 -37.99
N LYS A 45 9.16 -3.26 -38.24
CA LYS A 45 10.29 -2.61 -37.54
C LYS A 45 10.26 -1.09 -37.70
N SER A 46 9.87 -0.59 -38.88
CA SER A 46 9.73 0.84 -39.14
C SER A 46 8.67 1.47 -38.24
N ASN A 47 7.49 0.85 -38.15
CA ASN A 47 6.39 1.35 -37.34
C ASN A 47 6.73 1.36 -35.83
N ILE A 48 7.39 0.31 -35.34
CA ILE A 48 7.90 0.28 -33.96
C ILE A 48 8.91 1.41 -33.72
N SER A 49 9.87 1.61 -34.64
CA SER A 49 10.89 2.65 -34.52
C SER A 49 10.27 4.05 -34.49
N GLU A 50 9.29 4.30 -35.35
CA GLU A 50 8.56 5.55 -35.45
C GLU A 50 7.80 5.86 -34.15
N HIS A 51 7.04 4.90 -33.62
CA HIS A 51 6.32 5.11 -32.37
C HIS A 51 7.26 5.31 -31.16
N ILE A 52 8.38 4.58 -31.07
CA ILE A 52 9.39 4.80 -30.03
C ILE A 52 9.91 6.25 -30.10
N LYS A 53 10.23 6.73 -31.30
CA LYS A 53 10.69 8.10 -31.50
C LYS A 53 9.64 9.12 -31.05
N HIS A 54 8.38 8.96 -31.45
CA HIS A 54 7.31 9.87 -31.04
C HIS A 54 7.06 9.86 -29.52
N ILE A 55 7.15 8.70 -28.87
CA ILE A 55 7.03 8.59 -27.40
C ILE A 55 8.07 9.47 -26.69
N PHE A 56 9.32 9.49 -27.19
CA PHE A 56 10.38 10.33 -26.64
C PHE A 56 10.21 11.81 -27.00
N GLU A 57 9.82 12.13 -28.23
CA GLU A 57 9.58 13.51 -28.67
C GLU A 57 8.43 14.18 -27.91
N GLU A 58 7.39 13.42 -27.55
CA GLU A 58 6.26 13.89 -26.75
C GLU A 58 6.58 13.98 -25.25
N GLY A 59 7.73 13.46 -24.81
CA GLY A 59 8.13 13.43 -23.40
C GLY A 59 7.31 12.47 -22.54
N GLU A 60 6.61 11.50 -23.13
CA GLU A 60 5.85 10.48 -22.39
C GLU A 60 6.80 9.62 -21.54
N LEU A 61 7.95 9.25 -22.11
CA LEU A 61 9.00 8.48 -21.44
C LEU A 61 10.37 9.14 -21.66
N SER A 62 11.27 8.99 -20.69
CA SER A 62 12.67 9.37 -20.83
C SER A 62 13.50 8.17 -21.28
N GLU A 63 14.26 8.32 -22.37
CA GLU A 63 15.08 7.24 -22.97
C GLU A 63 16.02 6.59 -21.93
N GLU A 64 16.61 7.40 -21.05
CA GLU A 64 17.56 6.96 -20.01
C GLU A 64 16.95 5.99 -18.99
N LEU A 65 15.62 6.06 -18.78
CA LEU A 65 14.89 5.23 -17.82
C LEU A 65 14.39 3.92 -18.44
N VAL A 66 14.05 3.97 -19.73
CA VAL A 66 13.31 2.88 -20.40
C VAL A 66 14.13 2.09 -21.40
N VAL A 67 15.34 2.56 -21.75
CA VAL A 67 16.26 1.86 -22.67
C VAL A 67 17.52 1.41 -21.95
N ARG A 68 17.91 0.16 -22.16
CA ARG A 68 19.21 -0.38 -21.73
C ARG A 68 19.93 -1.05 -22.88
N LYS A 69 21.25 -0.86 -22.93
CA LYS A 69 22.12 -1.56 -23.89
C LYS A 69 22.70 -2.79 -23.23
N PHE A 70 22.40 -3.95 -23.80
CA PHE A 70 22.99 -5.21 -23.38
C PHE A 70 23.97 -5.72 -24.42
N ARG A 71 25.08 -6.29 -23.95
CA ARG A 71 26.09 -6.91 -24.81
C ARG A 71 25.58 -8.30 -25.21
N THR A 72 25.32 -8.49 -26.49
CA THR A 72 24.87 -9.76 -27.05
C THR A 72 25.95 -10.35 -27.94
N THR A 73 26.29 -11.62 -27.73
CA THR A 73 27.28 -12.33 -28.53
C THR A 73 26.56 -13.13 -29.63
N THR A 74 26.72 -12.75 -30.89
CA THR A 74 26.19 -13.49 -32.05
C THR A 74 27.31 -14.22 -32.79
N LYS A 75 27.00 -15.35 -33.45
CA LYS A 75 27.97 -16.00 -34.35
C LYS A 75 28.24 -15.09 -35.55
N HIS A 76 29.50 -14.94 -35.93
CA HIS A 76 29.91 -14.10 -37.04
C HIS A 76 29.44 -14.75 -38.34
N GLY A 77 28.57 -14.07 -39.10
CA GLY A 77 27.94 -14.65 -40.31
C GLY A 77 28.88 -14.92 -41.50
N ALA A 78 30.15 -14.51 -41.41
CA ALA A 78 31.12 -14.60 -42.49
C ALA A 78 32.33 -15.51 -42.16
N ILE A 79 32.53 -15.89 -40.90
CA ILE A 79 33.68 -16.69 -40.46
C ILE A 79 33.19 -17.74 -39.48
N GLU A 80 33.29 -19.01 -39.88
CA GLU A 80 32.89 -20.14 -39.07
C GLU A 80 33.73 -20.20 -37.78
N GLY A 81 33.05 -20.30 -36.63
CA GLY A 81 33.71 -20.38 -35.31
C GLY A 81 34.04 -19.05 -34.63
N LYS A 82 33.87 -17.89 -35.29
CA LYS A 82 34.09 -16.58 -34.65
C LYS A 82 32.79 -16.03 -34.08
N THR A 83 32.84 -15.43 -32.90
CA THR A 83 31.73 -14.67 -32.31
C THR A 83 31.96 -13.17 -32.46
N GLN A 84 30.88 -12.42 -32.67
CA GLN A 84 30.86 -10.97 -32.65
C GLN A 84 30.01 -10.50 -31.47
N GLU A 85 30.40 -9.40 -30.86
CA GLU A 85 29.63 -8.79 -29.79
C GLU A 85 28.97 -7.52 -30.32
N SER A 86 27.65 -7.45 -30.21
CA SER A 86 26.88 -6.25 -30.52
C SER A 86 26.22 -5.71 -29.27
N TRP A 87 26.14 -4.39 -29.19
CA TRP A 87 25.28 -3.73 -28.21
C TRP A 87 23.88 -3.66 -28.77
N THR A 88 22.93 -4.27 -28.08
CA THR A 88 21.52 -4.31 -28.49
C THR A 88 20.69 -3.50 -27.50
N ASN A 89 19.81 -2.64 -28.02
CA ASN A 89 18.86 -1.90 -27.20
C ASN A 89 17.73 -2.83 -26.75
N PHE A 90 17.43 -2.78 -25.46
CA PHE A 90 16.28 -3.39 -24.82
C PHE A 90 15.40 -2.31 -24.21
N TYR A 91 14.11 -2.55 -24.27
CA TYR A 91 13.06 -1.64 -23.83
C TYR A 91 12.30 -2.28 -22.66
N ASN A 92 12.04 -1.48 -21.63
CA ASN A 92 11.39 -1.94 -20.40
C ASN A 92 9.86 -2.09 -20.54
N LEU A 93 9.18 -2.48 -19.45
CA LEU A 93 7.72 -2.63 -19.42
C LEU A 93 6.95 -1.34 -19.78
N ASP A 94 7.43 -0.16 -19.39
CA ASP A 94 6.75 1.11 -19.69
C ASP A 94 6.68 1.36 -21.19
N MET A 95 7.81 1.15 -21.89
CA MET A 95 7.85 1.26 -23.35
C MET A 95 6.94 0.23 -24.03
N ILE A 96 6.91 -1.01 -23.51
CA ILE A 96 5.99 -2.06 -24.01
C ILE A 96 4.55 -1.56 -23.90
N ILE A 97 4.13 -1.07 -22.71
CA ILE A 97 2.78 -0.57 -22.48
C ILE A 97 2.43 0.58 -23.42
N SER A 98 3.29 1.60 -23.53
CA SER A 98 3.07 2.77 -24.40
C SER A 98 2.88 2.37 -25.87
N LEU A 99 3.71 1.44 -26.36
CA LEU A 99 3.57 0.89 -27.71
C LEU A 99 2.25 0.15 -27.91
N GLY A 100 1.80 -0.62 -26.91
CA GLY A 100 0.52 -1.30 -26.93
C GLY A 100 -0.70 -0.37 -27.10
N TYR A 101 -0.59 0.90 -26.68
CA TYR A 101 -1.65 1.89 -26.90
C TYR A 101 -1.56 2.59 -28.26
N ARG A 102 -0.36 2.72 -28.84
CA ARG A 102 -0.13 3.44 -30.11
C ARG A 102 -0.24 2.55 -31.34
N ILE A 103 0.16 1.28 -31.25
CA ILE A 103 0.19 0.38 -32.40
C ILE A 103 -1.22 -0.08 -32.78
N LYS A 104 -1.50 -0.02 -34.08
CA LYS A 104 -2.71 -0.58 -34.68
C LYS A 104 -2.47 -2.02 -35.15
N SER A 105 -2.72 -2.99 -34.27
CA SER A 105 -2.76 -4.41 -34.62
C SER A 105 -3.88 -5.14 -33.87
N HIS A 106 -4.21 -6.35 -34.32
CA HIS A 106 -5.19 -7.20 -33.63
C HIS A 106 -4.73 -7.49 -32.19
N ILE A 107 -3.44 -7.81 -32.05
CA ILE A 107 -2.77 -7.99 -30.76
C ILE A 107 -2.89 -6.75 -29.89
N ALA A 108 -2.48 -5.57 -30.39
CA ALA A 108 -2.51 -4.35 -29.59
C ALA A 108 -3.94 -4.01 -29.15
N THR A 109 -4.94 -4.37 -29.96
CA THR A 109 -6.36 -4.23 -29.59
C THR A 109 -6.76 -5.15 -28.44
N LYS A 110 -6.37 -6.43 -28.48
CA LYS A 110 -6.61 -7.38 -27.38
C LYS A 110 -5.88 -6.96 -26.09
N PHE A 111 -4.64 -6.48 -26.20
CA PHE A 111 -3.89 -5.89 -25.09
C PHE A 111 -4.66 -4.73 -24.46
N ARG A 112 -5.15 -3.78 -25.26
CA ARG A 112 -5.96 -2.65 -24.75
C ARG A 112 -7.25 -3.09 -24.08
N ILE A 113 -7.95 -4.09 -24.63
CA ILE A 113 -9.16 -4.65 -24.01
C ILE A 113 -8.83 -5.23 -22.63
N TRP A 114 -7.77 -6.04 -22.55
CA TRP A 114 -7.30 -6.62 -21.29
C TRP A 114 -6.88 -5.54 -20.28
N ALA A 115 -6.04 -4.59 -20.67
CA ALA A 115 -5.56 -3.52 -19.80
C ALA A 115 -6.72 -2.65 -19.29
N THR A 116 -7.67 -2.32 -20.17
CA THR A 116 -8.89 -1.58 -19.80
C THR A 116 -9.74 -2.36 -18.81
N ALA A 117 -9.85 -3.68 -18.95
CA ALA A 117 -10.59 -4.51 -18.00
C ALA A 117 -9.94 -4.51 -16.61
N ARG A 118 -8.60 -4.56 -16.53
CA ARG A 118 -7.85 -4.45 -15.27
C ARG A 118 -7.98 -3.06 -14.64
N LEU A 119 -7.85 -2.00 -15.42
CA LEU A 119 -8.06 -0.63 -14.95
C LEU A 119 -9.49 -0.41 -14.45
N LYS A 120 -10.49 -0.90 -15.18
CA LYS A 120 -11.90 -0.84 -14.77
C LYS A 120 -12.13 -1.59 -13.47
N GLU A 121 -11.55 -2.79 -13.32
CA GLU A 121 -11.63 -3.55 -12.09
C GLU A 121 -11.03 -2.77 -10.91
N TYR A 122 -9.83 -2.20 -11.09
CA TYR A 122 -9.19 -1.39 -10.06
C TYR A 122 -10.03 -0.17 -9.68
N ILE A 123 -10.57 0.56 -10.66
CA ILE A 123 -11.41 1.75 -10.41
C ILE A 123 -12.70 1.38 -9.65
N VAL A 124 -13.31 0.25 -9.96
CA VAL A 124 -14.59 -0.17 -9.35
C VAL A 124 -14.39 -0.85 -8.00
N LYS A 125 -13.43 -1.77 -7.88
CA LYS A 125 -13.23 -2.61 -6.70
C LYS A 125 -12.15 -2.08 -5.74
N GLY A 126 -11.23 -1.25 -6.24
CA GLY A 126 -10.05 -0.78 -5.51
C GLY A 126 -8.84 -1.73 -5.57
N PHE A 127 -8.91 -2.84 -6.31
CA PHE A 127 -7.80 -3.79 -6.51
C PHE A 127 -7.93 -4.54 -7.84
N SER A 128 -6.82 -5.10 -8.34
CA SER A 128 -6.80 -6.09 -9.42
C SER A 128 -5.72 -7.13 -9.13
N MET A 129 -5.96 -8.40 -9.48
CA MET A 129 -5.13 -9.52 -9.06
C MET A 129 -5.08 -10.61 -10.13
N ASP A 130 -3.94 -11.31 -10.21
CA ASP A 130 -3.78 -12.51 -11.03
C ASP A 130 -3.80 -13.75 -10.12
N ASP A 131 -4.99 -14.26 -9.84
CA ASP A 131 -5.22 -15.40 -8.95
C ASP A 131 -4.47 -16.67 -9.39
N ALA A 132 -4.40 -16.92 -10.70
CA ALA A 132 -3.76 -18.12 -11.25
C ALA A 132 -2.26 -18.07 -11.00
N ARG A 133 -1.62 -16.94 -11.33
CA ARG A 133 -0.18 -16.75 -11.09
C ARG A 133 0.17 -16.81 -9.61
N LEU A 134 -0.65 -16.21 -8.74
CA LEU A 134 -0.43 -16.27 -7.29
C LEU A 134 -0.55 -17.69 -6.74
N LYS A 135 -1.47 -18.51 -7.25
CA LYS A 135 -1.63 -19.91 -6.85
C LYS A 135 -0.48 -20.79 -7.34
N GLU A 136 -0.04 -20.60 -8.58
CA GLU A 136 0.99 -21.46 -9.21
C GLU A 136 2.41 -21.13 -8.74
N MET A 137 2.75 -19.84 -8.64
CA MET A 137 4.12 -19.41 -8.28
C MET A 137 4.30 -19.25 -6.76
N GLY A 138 3.28 -19.57 -5.95
CA GLY A 138 3.26 -19.34 -4.50
C GLY A 138 3.37 -17.85 -4.11
N GLY A 139 3.20 -16.96 -5.09
CA GLY A 139 3.29 -15.50 -5.01
C GLY A 139 4.56 -14.88 -4.40
N GLY A 140 5.59 -15.68 -4.06
CA GLY A 140 6.90 -15.20 -3.60
C GLY A 140 6.83 -14.16 -2.46
N GLY A 141 7.75 -13.19 -2.49
CA GLY A 141 7.73 -12.06 -1.54
C GLY A 141 6.48 -11.16 -1.67
N TYR A 142 5.94 -11.03 -2.89
CA TYR A 142 4.76 -10.20 -3.17
C TYR A 142 3.48 -10.74 -2.52
N TRP A 143 3.37 -12.05 -2.32
CA TRP A 143 2.25 -12.64 -1.57
C TRP A 143 2.25 -12.19 -0.12
N TYR A 144 3.42 -12.19 0.53
CA TYR A 144 3.56 -11.70 1.90
C TYR A 144 3.28 -10.20 1.99
N GLU A 145 3.72 -9.41 1.01
CA GLU A 145 3.39 -7.99 0.91
C GLU A 145 1.87 -7.78 0.80
N LEU A 146 1.21 -8.51 -0.11
CA LEU A 146 -0.24 -8.46 -0.31
C LEU A 146 -0.99 -8.83 0.96
N LEU A 147 -0.63 -9.93 1.62
CA LEU A 147 -1.24 -10.34 2.89
C LEU A 147 -1.06 -9.29 3.98
N ASN A 148 0.13 -8.68 4.09
CA ASN A 148 0.37 -7.62 5.07
C ASN A 148 -0.44 -6.36 4.76
N ARG A 149 -0.57 -5.97 3.49
CA ARG A 149 -1.45 -4.86 3.05
C ARG A 149 -2.91 -5.14 3.37
N ILE A 150 -3.41 -6.34 3.09
CA ILE A 150 -4.78 -6.75 3.43
C ILE A 150 -4.99 -6.70 4.95
N ARG A 151 -4.04 -7.21 5.74
CA ARG A 151 -4.11 -7.15 7.21
C ARG A 151 -4.06 -5.72 7.74
N ASP A 152 -3.26 -4.85 7.13
CA ASP A 152 -3.23 -3.43 7.48
C ASP A 152 -4.53 -2.70 7.15
N ILE A 153 -5.14 -3.00 6.00
CA ILE A 153 -6.47 -2.50 5.63
C ILE A 153 -7.54 -3.00 6.62
N ARG A 154 -7.54 -4.31 6.93
CA ARG A 154 -8.47 -4.92 7.91
C ARG A 154 -8.34 -4.34 9.32
N SER A 155 -7.11 -4.05 9.75
CA SER A 155 -6.82 -3.47 11.06
C SER A 155 -7.03 -1.96 11.13
N SER A 156 -7.24 -1.28 10.00
CA SER A 156 -7.62 0.13 10.06
C SER A 156 -8.86 0.24 10.95
N GLU A 157 -8.81 1.12 11.95
CA GLU A 157 -9.84 1.16 13.00
C GLU A 157 -11.25 1.19 12.38
N LYS A 158 -11.46 1.98 11.31
CA LYS A 158 -12.75 2.05 10.59
C LYS A 158 -13.20 0.72 9.95
N VAL A 159 -12.31 -0.04 9.32
CA VAL A 159 -12.66 -1.34 8.69
C VAL A 159 -12.79 -2.42 9.74
N LEU A 160 -11.90 -2.42 10.74
CA LEU A 160 -12.01 -3.22 11.95
C LEU A 160 -13.40 -3.03 12.56
N TYR A 161 -13.80 -1.79 12.82
CA TYR A 161 -15.12 -1.48 13.39
C TYR A 161 -16.25 -1.99 12.52
N ARG A 162 -16.18 -1.85 11.19
CA ARG A 162 -17.23 -2.36 10.29
C ARG A 162 -17.31 -3.89 10.30
N GLN A 163 -16.19 -4.60 10.26
CA GLN A 163 -16.16 -6.07 10.28
C GLN A 163 -16.58 -6.62 11.65
N VAL A 164 -16.17 -5.95 12.73
CA VAL A 164 -16.64 -6.20 14.09
C VAL A 164 -18.17 -6.03 14.07
N LEU A 165 -18.71 -4.89 13.64
CA LEU A 165 -20.16 -4.67 13.52
C LEU A 165 -20.89 -5.75 12.68
N ASP A 166 -20.37 -6.12 11.51
CA ASP A 166 -20.99 -7.12 10.63
C ASP A 166 -21.04 -8.50 11.29
N LEU A 167 -20.00 -8.87 12.04
CA LEU A 167 -19.92 -10.11 12.79
C LEU A 167 -20.80 -10.08 14.05
N TYR A 168 -20.81 -8.99 14.81
CA TYR A 168 -21.63 -8.92 16.03
C TYR A 168 -23.10 -8.67 15.75
N ALA A 169 -23.44 -8.11 14.59
CA ALA A 169 -24.81 -8.09 14.10
C ALA A 169 -25.39 -9.51 13.95
N THR A 170 -24.55 -10.56 13.92
CA THR A 170 -25.01 -11.95 13.99
C THR A 170 -25.20 -12.47 15.41
N SER A 171 -24.82 -11.71 16.45
CA SER A 171 -25.07 -12.09 17.84
C SER A 171 -26.55 -11.98 18.13
N VAL A 172 -27.06 -12.91 18.93
CA VAL A 172 -28.51 -12.95 19.25
C VAL A 172 -28.96 -11.71 20.04
N ASP A 173 -28.06 -11.16 20.85
CA ASP A 173 -28.30 -10.06 21.79
C ASP A 173 -27.79 -8.70 21.31
N TYR A 174 -27.38 -8.58 20.04
CA TYR A 174 -26.84 -7.31 19.53
C TYR A 174 -27.92 -6.30 19.18
N ASP A 175 -27.78 -5.09 19.74
CA ASP A 175 -28.52 -3.89 19.34
C ASP A 175 -27.54 -2.71 19.21
N PRO A 176 -27.43 -2.06 18.04
CA PRO A 176 -26.48 -0.96 17.82
C PRO A 176 -26.70 0.26 18.73
N ASN A 177 -27.88 0.40 19.34
CA ASN A 177 -28.23 1.57 20.16
C ASN A 177 -28.05 1.32 21.67
N THR A 178 -27.61 0.14 22.08
CA THR A 178 -27.47 -0.21 23.49
C THR A 178 -26.11 0.19 24.07
N PRO A 179 -26.07 0.64 25.34
CA PRO A 179 -24.81 0.86 26.06
C PRO A 179 -23.91 -0.38 26.11
N GLU A 180 -24.51 -1.57 26.18
CA GLU A 180 -23.84 -2.86 26.20
C GLU A 180 -23.02 -3.08 24.93
N SER A 181 -23.57 -2.72 23.76
CA SER A 181 -22.85 -2.77 22.49
C SER A 181 -21.63 -1.87 22.51
N VAL A 182 -21.78 -0.61 22.91
CA VAL A 182 -20.68 0.36 23.00
C VAL A 182 -19.58 -0.12 23.97
N GLU A 183 -19.97 -0.69 25.11
CA GLU A 183 -19.03 -1.20 26.11
C GLU A 183 -18.26 -2.41 25.59
N PHE A 184 -18.94 -3.33 24.92
CA PHE A 184 -18.32 -4.46 24.26
C PHE A 184 -17.21 -4.04 23.29
N PHE A 185 -17.45 -3.03 22.44
CA PHE A 185 -16.43 -2.54 21.49
C PHE A 185 -15.19 -2.00 22.21
N LYS A 186 -15.39 -1.26 23.32
CA LYS A 186 -14.27 -0.75 24.13
C LYS A 186 -13.46 -1.88 24.74
N ILE A 187 -14.13 -2.93 25.24
CA ILE A 187 -13.47 -4.09 25.82
C ILE A 187 -12.60 -4.80 24.77
N VAL A 188 -13.17 -5.09 23.58
CA VAL A 188 -12.44 -5.75 22.49
C VAL A 188 -11.25 -4.92 22.03
N GLN A 189 -11.44 -3.62 21.78
CA GLN A 189 -10.35 -2.73 21.38
C GLN A 189 -9.23 -2.70 22.42
N ASN A 190 -9.55 -2.49 23.68
CA ASN A 190 -8.54 -2.40 24.74
C ASN A 190 -7.81 -3.73 24.95
N LYS A 191 -8.49 -4.87 24.85
CA LYS A 191 -7.85 -6.19 24.92
C LYS A 191 -6.87 -6.41 23.75
N LEU A 192 -7.24 -6.04 22.53
CA LEU A 192 -6.37 -6.17 21.35
C LEU A 192 -5.14 -5.25 21.42
N HIS A 193 -5.32 -4.00 21.81
CA HIS A 193 -4.21 -3.07 22.02
C HIS A 193 -3.28 -3.55 23.15
N TYR A 194 -3.85 -3.93 24.28
CA TYR A 194 -3.06 -4.42 25.40
C TYR A 194 -2.29 -5.69 25.05
N ALA A 195 -2.89 -6.56 24.25
CA ALA A 195 -2.23 -7.75 23.76
C ALA A 195 -1.07 -7.44 22.79
N ALA A 196 -1.21 -6.41 21.96
CA ALA A 196 -0.18 -6.05 21.00
C ALA A 196 1.05 -5.37 21.63
N HIS A 197 0.83 -4.51 22.65
CA HIS A 197 1.89 -3.62 23.15
C HIS A 197 1.75 -3.24 24.64
N GLY A 198 0.91 -3.94 25.42
CA GLY A 198 0.83 -3.79 26.88
C GLY A 198 0.10 -2.54 27.41
N HIS A 199 -0.61 -1.82 26.53
CA HIS A 199 -1.34 -0.61 26.90
C HIS A 199 -2.75 -0.61 26.29
N THR A 200 -3.71 0.06 26.92
CA THR A 200 -5.00 0.36 26.28
C THR A 200 -4.84 1.42 25.18
N ALA A 201 -5.83 1.57 24.30
CA ALA A 201 -5.78 2.58 23.24
C ALA A 201 -5.59 4.00 23.80
N ALA A 202 -6.28 4.32 24.91
CA ALA A 202 -6.16 5.60 25.59
C ALA A 202 -4.78 5.81 26.23
N GLU A 203 -4.20 4.77 26.82
CA GLU A 203 -2.86 4.84 27.41
C GLU A 203 -1.78 5.07 26.36
N VAL A 204 -1.87 4.42 25.19
CA VAL A 204 -0.92 4.66 24.08
C VAL A 204 -0.95 6.11 23.64
N ILE A 205 -2.14 6.65 23.35
CA ILE A 205 -2.29 8.05 22.94
C ILE A 205 -1.74 8.97 24.02
N TYR A 206 -2.11 8.74 25.28
CA TYR A 206 -1.67 9.58 26.39
C TYR A 206 -0.17 9.49 26.63
N GLN A 207 0.47 8.34 26.45
CA GLN A 207 1.90 8.21 26.69
C GLN A 207 2.74 8.72 25.52
N ARG A 208 2.32 8.46 24.29
CA ARG A 208 3.13 8.68 23.08
C ARG A 208 2.88 9.99 22.35
N ALA A 209 1.74 10.66 22.58
CA ALA A 209 1.54 12.00 22.05
C ALA A 209 2.50 12.99 22.72
N ASP A 210 3.44 13.51 21.94
CA ASP A 210 4.51 14.39 22.40
C ASP A 210 4.95 15.36 21.28
N SER A 211 4.69 16.66 21.43
CA SER A 211 5.02 17.69 20.44
C SER A 211 6.50 17.92 20.19
N ASP A 212 7.39 17.36 21.01
CA ASP A 212 8.85 17.43 20.82
C ASP A 212 9.38 16.29 19.94
N GLN A 213 8.58 15.25 19.70
CA GLN A 213 8.92 14.16 18.79
C GLN A 213 8.55 14.49 17.33
N PRO A 214 9.26 13.92 16.34
CA PRO A 214 8.84 14.00 14.94
C PRO A 214 7.38 13.57 14.78
N PHE A 215 6.59 14.39 14.10
CA PHE A 215 5.16 14.14 13.87
C PHE A 215 4.37 13.81 15.14
N MET A 216 4.78 14.38 16.27
CA MET A 216 4.20 14.14 17.59
C MET A 216 4.28 12.71 18.14
N GLY A 217 5.20 11.90 17.62
CA GLY A 217 5.31 10.49 17.95
C GLY A 217 4.39 9.59 17.12
N LEU A 218 3.67 10.14 16.13
CA LEU A 218 2.96 9.32 15.15
C LEU A 218 3.96 8.64 14.20
N THR A 219 3.72 7.37 13.95
CA THR A 219 4.51 6.50 13.05
C THR A 219 3.80 6.27 11.72
N VAL A 220 2.46 6.34 11.69
CA VAL A 220 1.63 6.10 10.51
C VAL A 220 0.51 7.13 10.46
N PHE A 221 0.43 7.91 9.39
CA PHE A 221 -0.67 8.84 9.11
C PHE A 221 -0.70 9.19 7.62
N PRO A 222 -1.86 9.58 7.06
CA PRO A 222 -1.95 10.03 5.67
C PRO A 222 -1.41 11.45 5.50
N GLY A 223 -0.67 11.69 4.42
CA GLY A 223 -0.19 13.03 4.03
C GLY A 223 1.17 13.41 4.62
N GLU A 224 1.56 14.67 4.44
CA GLU A 224 2.89 15.17 4.86
C GLU A 224 2.95 15.62 6.33
N GLN A 225 1.81 15.92 6.94
CA GLN A 225 1.70 16.39 8.33
C GLN A 225 0.49 15.74 9.02
N PRO A 226 0.60 15.36 10.30
CA PRO A 226 -0.52 14.84 11.08
C PRO A 226 -1.68 15.82 11.15
N THR A 227 -2.91 15.30 11.04
CA THR A 227 -4.12 16.07 11.29
C THR A 227 -4.68 15.81 12.69
N TYR A 228 -5.66 16.62 13.09
CA TYR A 228 -6.37 16.39 14.35
C TYR A 228 -7.07 15.02 14.40
N LYS A 229 -7.45 14.44 13.27
CA LYS A 229 -8.04 13.09 13.28
C LYS A 229 -6.99 12.04 13.61
N ASP A 230 -5.78 12.20 13.08
CA ASP A 230 -4.71 11.22 13.22
C ASP A 230 -4.22 11.09 14.66
N ILE A 231 -4.18 12.19 15.42
CA ILE A 231 -3.75 12.16 16.83
C ILE A 231 -4.72 11.42 17.77
N THR A 232 -5.95 11.16 17.32
CA THR A 232 -6.99 10.49 18.11
C THR A 232 -7.01 8.96 17.92
N VAL A 233 -6.26 8.47 16.94
CA VAL A 233 -6.20 7.06 16.54
C VAL A 233 -4.99 6.41 17.22
N ALA A 234 -5.22 5.43 18.09
CA ALA A 234 -4.15 4.81 18.86
C ALA A 234 -3.18 4.01 17.98
N LYS A 235 -3.70 3.39 16.91
CA LYS A 235 -2.91 2.66 15.89
C LYS A 235 -1.78 3.51 15.30
N ASN A 236 -1.98 4.82 15.16
CA ASN A 236 -1.04 5.73 14.51
C ASN A 236 0.23 6.00 15.34
N TYR A 237 0.26 5.59 16.61
CA TYR A 237 1.42 5.72 17.50
C TYR A 237 2.19 4.39 17.66
N LEU A 238 1.81 3.34 16.94
CA LEU A 238 2.41 2.00 17.07
C LEU A 238 3.61 1.85 16.13
N ASN A 239 4.68 1.23 16.62
CA ASN A 239 5.80 0.89 15.74
C ASN A 239 5.43 -0.26 14.79
N ALA A 240 6.30 -0.55 13.81
CA ALA A 240 6.02 -1.56 12.79
C ALA A 240 5.79 -2.98 13.35
N GLU A 241 6.47 -3.35 14.44
CA GLU A 241 6.33 -4.67 15.08
C GLU A 241 5.00 -4.77 15.84
N GLU A 242 4.69 -3.76 16.66
CA GLU A 242 3.42 -3.66 17.41
C GLU A 242 2.23 -3.64 16.45
N LEU A 243 2.33 -2.88 15.36
CA LEU A 243 1.32 -2.82 14.32
C LEU A 243 1.11 -4.20 13.68
N LYS A 244 2.19 -4.89 13.35
CA LYS A 244 2.13 -6.25 12.77
C LYS A 244 1.49 -7.23 13.74
N ILE A 245 1.81 -7.17 15.03
CA ILE A 245 1.19 -8.02 16.06
C ILE A 245 -0.30 -7.71 16.15
N LEU A 246 -0.68 -6.44 16.29
CA LEU A 246 -2.08 -6.01 16.35
C LEU A 246 -2.87 -6.50 15.14
N ASN A 247 -2.32 -6.32 13.93
CA ASN A 247 -2.97 -6.72 12.68
C ASN A 247 -3.19 -8.24 12.61
N ASN A 248 -2.23 -9.04 13.10
CA ASN A 248 -2.36 -10.49 13.15
C ASN A 248 -3.37 -10.96 14.19
N LEU A 249 -3.39 -10.35 15.38
CA LEU A 249 -4.36 -10.66 16.44
C LEU A 249 -5.78 -10.36 15.97
N VAL A 250 -5.98 -9.19 15.36
CA VAL A 250 -7.25 -8.79 14.74
C VAL A 250 -7.69 -9.82 13.69
N SER A 251 -6.81 -10.21 12.76
CA SER A 251 -7.13 -11.20 11.73
C SER A 251 -7.53 -12.53 12.34
N GLY A 252 -6.73 -13.08 13.26
CA GLY A 252 -7.01 -14.38 13.87
C GLY A 252 -8.31 -14.40 14.67
N TYR A 253 -8.64 -13.30 15.35
CA TYR A 253 -9.91 -13.15 16.05
C TYR A 253 -11.10 -13.22 15.10
N PHE A 254 -11.04 -12.52 13.97
CA PHE A 254 -12.10 -12.54 12.97
C PHE A 254 -12.26 -13.88 12.27
N ASP A 255 -11.14 -14.48 11.86
CA ASP A 255 -11.18 -15.76 11.14
C ASP A 255 -11.83 -16.83 12.05
N PHE A 256 -11.60 -16.76 13.37
CA PHE A 256 -12.28 -17.62 14.33
C PHE A 256 -13.79 -17.36 14.42
N ALA A 257 -14.18 -16.09 14.50
CA ALA A 257 -15.57 -15.73 14.63
C ALA A 257 -16.39 -16.06 13.36
N GLU A 258 -15.79 -15.89 12.18
CA GLU A 258 -16.35 -16.31 10.90
C GLU A 258 -16.59 -17.84 10.88
N ILE A 259 -15.68 -18.63 11.44
CA ILE A 259 -15.88 -20.09 11.59
C ILE A 259 -17.12 -20.40 12.45
N GLN A 260 -17.38 -19.64 13.53
CA GLN A 260 -18.57 -19.87 14.36
C GLN A 260 -19.86 -19.53 13.60
N ALA A 261 -19.85 -18.42 12.86
CA ALA A 261 -20.97 -18.01 12.02
C ALA A 261 -21.27 -19.04 10.91
N ILE A 262 -20.23 -19.54 10.22
CA ILE A 262 -20.36 -20.60 9.21
C ILE A 262 -20.94 -21.88 9.82
N LYS A 263 -20.52 -22.23 11.05
CA LYS A 263 -21.05 -23.38 11.79
C LYS A 263 -22.47 -23.17 12.32
N ARG A 264 -23.08 -22.00 12.07
CA ARG A 264 -24.43 -21.62 12.53
C ARG A 264 -24.62 -21.81 14.03
N LYS A 265 -23.55 -21.64 14.81
CA LYS A 265 -23.65 -21.69 16.27
C LYS A 265 -24.18 -20.34 16.75
N PRO A 266 -25.28 -20.30 17.52
CA PRO A 266 -25.73 -19.06 18.12
C PRO A 266 -24.65 -18.56 19.10
N MET A 267 -24.31 -17.29 18.96
CA MET A 267 -23.27 -16.61 19.74
C MET A 267 -23.89 -15.37 20.39
N TYR A 268 -23.48 -15.09 21.62
CA TYR A 268 -23.81 -13.86 22.33
C TYR A 268 -22.57 -12.97 22.45
N MET A 269 -22.75 -11.68 22.69
CA MET A 269 -21.63 -10.74 22.83
C MET A 269 -20.63 -11.19 23.91
N ALA A 270 -21.11 -11.74 25.02
CA ALA A 270 -20.24 -12.28 26.08
C ALA A 270 -19.40 -13.49 25.63
N ASP A 271 -19.93 -14.35 24.75
CA ASP A 271 -19.20 -15.51 24.24
C ASP A 271 -18.01 -15.09 23.38
N TYR A 272 -18.18 -14.02 22.62
CA TYR A 272 -17.12 -13.44 21.82
C TYR A 272 -15.98 -12.84 22.67
N ILE A 273 -16.29 -12.16 23.78
CA ILE A 273 -15.25 -11.70 24.73
C ILE A 273 -14.48 -12.90 25.29
N LYS A 274 -15.20 -13.96 25.70
CA LYS A 274 -14.59 -15.17 26.25
C LYS A 274 -13.69 -15.88 25.24
N GLN A 275 -14.08 -15.88 23.96
CA GLN A 275 -13.28 -16.42 22.88
C GLN A 275 -12.04 -15.57 22.60
N LEU A 276 -12.17 -14.24 22.59
CA LEU A 276 -11.03 -13.34 22.49
C LEU A 276 -10.02 -13.64 23.61
N ASP A 277 -10.48 -13.76 24.85
CA ASP A 277 -9.61 -14.11 25.98
C ASP A 277 -8.92 -15.47 25.81
N SER A 278 -9.63 -16.46 25.27
CA SER A 278 -9.05 -17.77 24.98
C SER A 278 -7.95 -17.70 23.91
N ILE A 279 -8.17 -16.92 22.85
CA ILE A 279 -7.20 -16.70 21.77
C ILE A 279 -5.97 -15.96 22.29
N LEU A 280 -6.17 -14.88 23.04
CA LEU A 280 -5.07 -14.09 23.62
C LEU A 280 -4.26 -14.88 24.65
N THR A 281 -4.91 -15.75 25.44
CA THR A 281 -4.20 -16.64 26.38
C THR A 281 -3.34 -17.65 25.61
N ALA A 282 -3.88 -18.25 24.55
CA ALA A 282 -3.19 -19.28 23.77
C ALA A 282 -1.94 -18.74 23.06
N THR A 283 -1.89 -17.44 22.74
CA THR A 283 -0.73 -16.79 22.15
C THR A 283 0.34 -16.38 23.17
N GLY A 284 0.14 -16.66 24.46
CA GLY A 284 1.09 -16.35 25.54
C GLY A 284 1.09 -14.89 25.98
N VAL A 285 0.07 -14.13 25.59
CA VAL A 285 -0.02 -12.70 25.83
C VAL A 285 -0.75 -12.39 27.14
N LYS A 286 -0.31 -11.36 27.86
CA LYS A 286 -0.99 -10.91 29.08
C LYS A 286 -2.34 -10.29 28.72
N ILE A 287 -3.41 -10.82 29.33
CA ILE A 287 -4.75 -10.28 29.15
C ILE A 287 -4.95 -9.05 30.04
N LEU A 288 -5.59 -8.03 29.48
CA LEU A 288 -6.06 -6.88 30.24
C LEU A 288 -7.14 -7.33 31.25
N GLN A 289 -6.85 -7.19 32.55
CA GLN A 289 -7.78 -7.55 33.63
C GLN A 289 -8.62 -6.38 34.16
N ASN A 290 -8.27 -5.13 33.83
CA ASN A 290 -8.96 -3.93 34.28
C ASN A 290 -9.20 -2.96 33.10
N ALA A 291 -9.89 -1.83 33.32
CA ALA A 291 -10.17 -0.85 32.26
C ALA A 291 -8.95 0.02 31.86
N GLY A 292 -7.73 -0.29 32.34
CA GLY A 292 -6.57 0.58 32.25
C GLY A 292 -6.59 1.72 33.29
N VAL A 293 -5.59 2.59 33.22
CA VAL A 293 -5.37 3.68 34.20
C VAL A 293 -5.76 5.05 33.63
N VAL A 294 -5.80 5.19 32.30
CA VAL A 294 -6.07 6.46 31.61
C VAL A 294 -7.42 6.44 30.91
N SER A 295 -8.26 7.44 31.19
CA SER A 295 -9.53 7.61 30.49
C SER A 295 -9.33 8.18 29.09
N HIS A 296 -10.21 7.79 28.16
CA HIS A 296 -10.17 8.27 26.78
C HIS A 296 -10.23 9.81 26.69
N LYS A 297 -11.07 10.46 27.51
CA LYS A 297 -11.16 11.92 27.59
C LYS A 297 -9.81 12.56 27.94
N LYS A 298 -9.12 12.02 28.96
CA LYS A 298 -7.81 12.52 29.39
C LYS A 298 -6.73 12.31 28.32
N ALA A 299 -6.78 11.19 27.60
CA ALA A 299 -5.90 10.93 26.46
C ALA A 299 -6.07 11.96 25.34
N LEU A 300 -7.31 12.23 24.94
CA LEU A 300 -7.62 13.21 23.90
C LEU A 300 -7.28 14.64 24.29
N GLU A 301 -7.54 15.03 25.54
CA GLU A 301 -7.17 16.36 26.05
C GLU A 301 -5.65 16.57 25.99
N LYS A 302 -4.85 15.58 26.40
CA LYS A 302 -3.40 15.64 26.27
C LYS A 302 -2.97 15.72 24.80
N ALA A 303 -3.46 14.81 23.95
CA ALA A 303 -3.08 14.77 22.54
C ALA A 303 -3.41 16.09 21.82
N LYS A 304 -4.56 16.69 22.12
CA LYS A 304 -4.97 18.00 21.60
C LYS A 304 -4.01 19.11 22.05
N ALA A 305 -3.63 19.12 23.33
CA ALA A 305 -2.69 20.11 23.85
C ALA A 305 -1.31 20.00 23.18
N GLU A 306 -0.81 18.76 23.00
CA GLU A 306 0.44 18.52 22.26
C GLU A 306 0.32 18.90 20.78
N PHE A 307 -0.85 18.68 20.15
CA PHE A 307 -1.07 19.06 18.75
C PHE A 307 -1.00 20.56 18.54
N GLN A 308 -1.57 21.33 19.46
CA GLN A 308 -1.47 22.79 19.43
C GLN A 308 -0.01 23.26 19.56
N LYS A 309 0.77 22.64 20.46
CA LYS A 309 2.20 22.96 20.60
C LYS A 309 2.98 22.60 19.34
N TYR A 310 2.68 21.46 18.72
CA TYR A 310 3.34 21.00 17.50
C TYR A 310 3.07 21.92 16.31
N GLN A 311 1.82 22.36 16.11
CA GLN A 311 1.47 23.29 15.04
C GLN A 311 2.22 24.63 15.14
N VAL A 312 2.43 25.14 16.36
CA VAL A 312 3.20 26.37 16.55
C VAL A 312 4.68 26.18 16.18
N LYS A 313 5.25 24.99 16.40
CA LYS A 313 6.65 24.65 16.07
C LYS A 313 6.84 24.35 14.58
N THR A 314 5.87 23.70 13.97
CA THR A 314 5.94 23.16 12.60
C THR A 314 5.02 23.96 11.69
N LEU A 315 5.49 25.15 11.29
CA LEU A 315 4.81 25.97 10.28
C LEU A 315 4.93 25.32 8.91
N SER A 316 3.81 25.19 8.18
CA SER A 316 3.82 24.74 6.80
C SER A 316 4.62 25.71 5.90
N PRO A 317 5.08 25.28 4.71
CA PRO A 317 5.75 26.17 3.76
C PRO A 317 4.92 27.43 3.44
N VAL A 318 3.60 27.27 3.30
CA VAL A 318 2.67 28.38 3.03
C VAL A 318 2.60 29.36 4.22
N GLU A 319 2.59 28.85 5.45
CA GLU A 319 2.58 29.70 6.64
C GLU A 319 3.94 30.36 6.90
N LYS A 320 5.04 29.70 6.54
CA LYS A 320 6.38 30.31 6.53
C LYS A 320 6.42 31.47 5.53
N ASP A 321 5.98 31.25 4.29
CA ASP A 321 5.93 32.28 3.25
C ASP A 321 5.01 33.46 3.64
N TYR A 322 3.87 33.16 4.28
CA TYR A 322 2.95 34.18 4.79
C TYR A 322 3.58 35.00 5.92
N LEU A 323 4.23 34.36 6.89
CA LEU A 323 4.92 35.04 8.00
C LEU A 323 6.14 35.86 7.52
N GLU A 324 6.87 35.37 6.51
CA GLU A 324 7.94 36.13 5.87
C GLU A 324 7.39 37.38 5.17
N ASN A 325 6.26 37.27 4.46
CA ASN A 325 5.59 38.41 3.86
C ASN A 325 5.11 39.44 4.90
N ILE A 326 4.53 38.99 6.02
CA ILE A 326 4.16 39.89 7.12
C ILE A 326 5.39 40.59 7.71
N LYS A 327 6.48 39.86 7.98
CA LYS A 327 7.73 40.45 8.49
C LYS A 327 8.34 41.44 7.49
N ALA A 328 8.24 41.17 6.19
CA ALA A 328 8.70 42.07 5.14
C ALA A 328 7.86 43.36 5.07
N LEU A 329 6.54 43.26 5.24
CA LEU A 329 5.65 44.42 5.33
C LEU A 329 5.90 45.26 6.58
N GLN A 330 6.09 44.62 7.74
CA GLN A 330 6.42 45.31 8.99
C GLN A 330 7.72 46.11 8.86
N LYS A 331 8.78 45.50 8.30
CA LYS A 331 10.06 46.19 8.05
C LYS A 331 9.95 47.35 7.06
N LYS A 332 8.99 47.33 6.12
CA LYS A 332 8.74 48.46 5.22
C LYS A 332 8.06 49.61 5.96
N ILE A 333 7.07 49.31 6.79
CA ILE A 333 6.35 50.30 7.61
C ILE A 333 7.31 50.97 8.60
N ASP A 334 8.19 50.20 9.26
CA ASP A 334 9.18 50.74 10.20
C ASP A 334 10.24 51.62 9.49
N LYS A 335 10.58 51.32 8.23
CA LYS A 335 11.47 52.15 7.41
C LYS A 335 10.82 53.43 6.91
N GLU A 336 9.51 53.43 6.68
CA GLU A 336 8.74 54.64 6.31
C GLU A 336 8.44 55.52 7.52
N GLY A 337 8.27 54.94 8.71
CA GLY A 337 8.14 55.66 9.98
C GLY A 337 9.41 56.40 10.41
N ASN A 338 10.60 55.86 10.11
CA ASN A 338 11.91 56.47 10.40
C ASN A 338 12.37 57.52 9.36
N LYS A 339 11.53 57.84 8.37
CA LYS A 339 11.81 58.86 7.32
C LYS A 339 11.00 60.15 7.49
N LYS A 340 10.28 60.32 8.62
CA LYS A 340 9.56 61.54 8.96
C LYS A 340 10.26 62.36 10.03
#